data_AF-A0A9D7F551-F1
#
_entry.id   AF-A0A9D7F551-F1
#
_cell.length_a   1.000
_cell.length_b   1.000
_cell.length_c   1.000
_cell.angle_alpha   90.00
_cell.angle_beta   90.00
_cell.angle_gamma   90.00
#
_symmetry.space_group_name_H-M   'P 1'
#
loop_
_entity.id
_entity.type
_entity.pdbx_description
1 polymer ?
#
loop_
_entity_poly.entity_id
_entity_poly.type
_entity_poly.pdbx_seq_one_letter_code
_entity_poly.pdbx_strand_id
1 'polypeptide(L)' 'MEGIVQNKSLLPNDGKYSVRISLPKGLNTSFGNELPFRQQMPASGEIIIQDKRLLQRLLEKMWFFR' A
#
# COMPACT_ATOMS: atom_id res chain seq x y z
N MET A 1 -11.10 -0.31 5.83
CA MET A 1 -9.87 -0.56 6.62
C MET A 1 -8.73 0.09 5.90
N GLU A 2 -7.79 0.68 6.63
CA GLU A 2 -6.60 1.33 6.08
C GLU A 2 -5.36 0.67 6.66
N GLY A 3 -4.33 0.50 5.84
CA GLY A 3 -3.08 -0.14 6.23
C GLY A 3 -1.88 0.52 5.60
N ILE A 4 -0.73 0.30 6.20
CA ILE A 4 0.55 0.86 5.76
C ILE A 4 1.44 -0.28 5.32
N VAL A 5 1.89 -0.25 4.06
CA VAL A 5 2.90 -1.20 3.55
C VAL A 5 4.21 -1.00 4.31
N GLN A 6 4.69 -2.07 4.96
CA GLN A 6 5.92 -2.07 5.75
C GLN A 6 7.09 -2.61 4.94
N ASN A 7 6.87 -3.68 4.19
CA ASN A 7 7.89 -4.27 3.32
C ASN A 7 7.26 -5.00 2.14
N LYS A 8 8.08 -5.24 1.14
CA LYS A 8 7.81 -6.10 -0.01
C LYS A 8 8.87 -7.20 -0.03
N SER A 9 8.49 -8.41 -0.45
CA SER A 9 9.46 -9.48 -0.70
C SER A 9 10.50 -9.05 -1.75
N LEU A 10 11.74 -9.53 -1.57
CA LEU A 10 12.83 -9.29 -2.50
C LEU A 10 12.62 -10.05 -3.82
N LEU A 11 12.19 -11.31 -3.71
CA LEU A 11 11.93 -12.17 -4.84
C LEU A 11 10.41 -12.38 -5.02
N PRO A 12 9.95 -12.51 -6.27
CA PRO A 12 8.59 -12.95 -6.55
C PRO A 12 8.46 -14.45 -6.31
N ASN A 13 7.25 -14.88 -5.96
CA ASN A 13 6.85 -16.28 -5.96
C ASN A 13 5.63 -16.41 -6.89
N ASP A 14 5.70 -17.29 -7.89
CA ASP A 14 4.66 -17.48 -8.91
C ASP A 14 4.20 -16.14 -9.57
N GLY A 15 5.19 -15.31 -9.94
CA GLY A 15 4.93 -14.00 -10.56
C GLY A 15 4.35 -12.94 -9.63
N LYS A 16 4.18 -13.22 -8.32
CA LYS A 16 3.59 -12.31 -7.34
C LYS A 16 4.57 -11.94 -6.24
N TYR A 17 4.51 -10.71 -5.76
CA TYR A 17 5.27 -10.27 -4.59
C TYR A 17 4.41 -10.34 -3.34
N SER A 18 4.98 -10.82 -2.25
CA SER A 18 4.33 -10.74 -0.94
C SER A 18 4.61 -9.38 -0.32
N VAL A 19 3.61 -8.81 0.34
CA VAL A 19 3.69 -7.50 0.97
C VAL A 19 3.27 -7.64 2.42
N ARG A 20 4.06 -7.12 3.36
CA ARG A 20 3.66 -7.02 4.77
C ARG A 20 2.98 -5.68 4.99
N ILE A 21 1.75 -5.72 5.51
CA ILE A 21 0.95 -4.53 5.79
C ILE A 21 0.76 -4.44 7.31
N SER A 22 0.96 -3.25 7.86
CA SER A 22 0.57 -2.91 9.23
C SER A 22 -0.84 -2.33 9.23
N LEU A 23 -1.68 -2.78 10.15
CA LEU A 23 -3.01 -2.25 10.39
C LEU A 23 -3.01 -1.51 11.74
N PRO A 24 -2.54 -0.25 11.79
CA PRO A 24 -2.36 0.47 13.05
C PRO A 24 -3.69 0.71 13.79
N LYS A 25 -4.81 0.77 13.04
CA LYS A 25 -6.17 0.88 13.58
C LYS A 25 -6.80 -0.49 13.87
N GLY A 26 -6.05 -1.58 13.76
CA GLY A 26 -6.55 -2.95 13.85
C GLY A 26 -7.50 -3.30 12.70
N LEU A 27 -8.36 -4.31 12.93
CA LEU A 27 -9.38 -4.75 11.98
C LEU A 27 -10.66 -3.91 12.04
N ASN A 28 -10.51 -2.59 12.17
CA ASN A 28 -11.63 -1.67 12.26
C ASN A 28 -12.08 -1.20 10.87
N THR A 29 -13.35 -1.44 10.57
CA THR A 29 -13.98 -0.92 9.35
C THR A 29 -14.06 0.60 9.39
N SER A 30 -14.19 1.22 8.22
CA SER A 30 -14.43 2.67 8.11
C SER A 30 -15.74 3.12 8.78
N PHE A 31 -16.64 2.18 9.04
CA PHE A 31 -17.93 2.40 9.70
C PHE A 31 -17.88 2.17 11.23
N GLY A 32 -16.69 1.92 11.80
CA GLY A 32 -16.50 1.78 13.26
C GLY A 32 -16.75 0.37 13.81
N ASN A 33 -17.07 -0.60 12.98
CA ASN A 33 -17.21 -2.00 13.42
C ASN A 33 -15.85 -2.70 13.45
N GLU A 34 -15.58 -3.45 14.52
CA GLU A 34 -14.42 -4.33 14.65
C GLU A 34 -14.70 -5.69 14.02
N LEU A 35 -13.80 -6.17 13.16
CA LEU A 35 -13.90 -7.51 12.57
C LEU A 35 -13.17 -8.53 13.46
N PRO A 36 -13.81 -9.68 13.76
CA PRO A 36 -13.15 -10.73 14.52
C PRO A 36 -11.97 -11.31 13.72
N PHE A 37 -10.79 -11.37 14.35
CA PHE A 37 -9.61 -11.95 13.75
C PHE A 37 -9.81 -13.46 13.53
N ARG A 38 -9.57 -13.90 12.30
CA ARG A 38 -9.51 -15.31 11.92
C ARG A 38 -8.24 -15.54 11.12
N GLN A 39 -7.59 -16.68 11.33
CA GLN A 39 -6.43 -17.05 10.53
C GLN A 39 -6.86 -17.20 9.07
N GLN A 40 -5.95 -16.85 8.15
CA GLN A 40 -6.16 -17.01 6.70
C GLN A 40 -7.40 -16.29 6.16
N MET A 41 -7.78 -15.15 6.76
CA MET A 41 -8.87 -14.33 6.23
C MET A 41 -8.53 -13.82 4.83
N PRO A 42 -9.37 -14.08 3.81
CA PRO A 42 -9.19 -13.48 2.51
C PRO A 42 -9.47 -11.98 2.59
N ALA A 43 -8.61 -11.19 1.96
CA ALA A 43 -8.79 -9.76 1.84
C ALA A 43 -8.31 -9.30 0.46
N SER A 44 -8.99 -8.31 -0.09
CA SER A 44 -8.56 -7.56 -1.26
C SER A 44 -8.50 -6.09 -0.90
N GLY A 45 -7.65 -5.35 -1.61
CA GLY A 45 -7.48 -3.92 -1.38
C GLY A 45 -6.69 -3.29 -2.51
N GLU A 46 -6.72 -1.96 -2.55
CA GLU A 46 -5.98 -1.17 -3.50
C GLU A 46 -4.76 -0.54 -2.82
N ILE A 47 -3.61 -0.57 -3.49
CA ILE A 47 -2.39 0.08 -3.00
C ILE A 47 -2.34 1.48 -3.62
N ILE A 48 -2.52 2.49 -2.78
CA ILE A 48 -2.40 3.88 -3.18
C ILE A 48 -0.94 4.31 -3.00
N ILE A 49 -0.25 4.57 -4.10
CA ILE A 49 1.12 5.09 -4.12
C ILE A 49 1.02 6.61 -4.29
N GLN A 50 1.74 7.38 -3.46
CA GLN A 50 1.60 8.84 -3.44
C GLN A 50 2.02 9.53 -4.76
N ASP A 51 2.93 8.94 -5.56
CA ASP A 51 3.60 9.75 -6.58
C ASP A 51 3.76 9.13 -7.97
N LYS A 52 2.79 9.45 -8.82
CA LYS A 52 3.10 9.85 -10.20
C LYS A 52 3.46 11.35 -10.30
N ARG A 53 3.10 12.16 -9.30
CA ARG A 53 3.21 13.64 -9.32
C ARG A 53 4.55 14.19 -8.82
N LEU A 54 5.23 13.59 -7.83
CA LEU A 54 6.60 14.00 -7.46
C LEU A 54 7.58 13.80 -8.61
N LEU A 55 7.59 12.63 -9.25
CA LEU A 55 8.41 12.36 -10.43
C LEU A 55 8.10 13.36 -11.57
N GLN A 56 6.82 13.60 -11.84
CA GLN A 56 6.39 14.59 -12.84
C GLN A 56 6.87 16.02 -12.50
N ARG A 57 6.74 16.47 -11.25
CA ARG A 57 7.24 17.78 -10.77
C ARG A 57 8.77 17.90 -10.84
N LEU A 58 9.49 16.81 -10.56
CA LEU A 58 10.95 16.74 -10.69
C LEU A 58 11.39 16.89 -12.15
N LEU A 59 10.68 16.27 -13.09
CA LEU A 59 10.94 16.36 -14.53
C LEU A 59 10.63 17.75 -15.08
N GLU A 60 9.51 18.37 -14.65
CA GLU A 60 9.15 19.76 -15.00
C GLU A 60 10.23 20.76 -14.58
N LYS A 61 10.84 20.57 -13.39
CA LYS A 61 11.92 21.43 -12.88
C LYS A 61 13.20 21.37 -13.72
N MET A 62 13.48 20.24 -14.35
CA MET A 62 14.69 20.02 -15.16
C MET A 62 14.56 20.60 -16.58
N TRP A 63 13.36 20.62 -17.16
CA TRP A 63 13.12 21.22 -18.47
C TRP A 63 13.09 22.76 -18.45
N PHE A 64 12.96 23.36 -17.26
CA PHE A 64 13.12 24.81 -17.06
C PHE A 64 14.58 25.27 -17.13
N PHE A 65 15.56 24.36 -17.02
CA PHE A 65 16.99 24.67 -17.10
C PHE A 65 17.55 24.60 -18.53
N ARG A 66 16.67 24.59 -19.54
CA ARG A 66 17.04 24.65 -20.96
C ARG A 66 16.31 25.79 -21.66
#